data_AF-A0A3P9N707-F1
#
_entry.id   AF-A0A3P9N707-F1
#
_cell.length_a   1.000
_cell.length_b   1.000
_cell.length_c   1.000
_cell.angle_alpha   90.00
_cell.angle_beta   90.00
_cell.angle_gamma   90.00
#
_symmetry.space_group_name_H-M   'P 1'
#
loop_
_entity.id
_entity.type
_entity.pdbx_description
1 polymer ?
#
loop_
_entity_poly.entity_id
_entity_poly.type
_entity_poly.pdbx_seq_one_letter_code
_entity_poly.pdbx_strand_id
1 'polypeptide(L)'
;MEQDLIPRFVFMWFEGSENVNEKNMEFKGRTSLFTDRLRDGDVSLRLTGVKHSDNGRFRCYNPKEMKEYYVDLKWYLQHFQLYYFY
;
A
#
# COMPACT_ATOMS: atom_id res chain seq x y z
N MET A 1 -6.11 -18.66 -4.93
CA MET A 1 -5.59 -18.67 -3.56
C MET A 1 -5.03 -17.30 -3.30
N GLU A 2 -5.81 -16.45 -2.64
CA GLU A 2 -5.36 -15.14 -2.18
C GLU A 2 -4.37 -15.43 -1.04
N GLN A 3 -3.08 -15.21 -1.29
CA GLN A 3 -2.06 -15.44 -0.27
C GLN A 3 -2.25 -14.36 0.78
N ASP A 4 -2.85 -14.74 1.91
CA ASP A 4 -2.86 -13.88 3.09
C ASP A 4 -1.40 -13.52 3.41
N LEU A 5 -1.09 -12.23 3.35
CA LEU A 5 0.23 -11.72 3.71
C LEU A 5 0.53 -12.11 5.16
N ILE A 6 1.69 -12.73 5.40
CA ILE A 6 2.18 -13.01 6.76
C ILE A 6 3.59 -12.45 6.90
N PRO A 7 3.82 -11.44 7.76
CA PRO A 7 2.84 -10.57 8.45
C PRO A 7 1.88 -9.85 7.50
N ARG A 8 0.71 -9.39 7.98
CA ARG A 8 -0.32 -8.75 7.13
C ARG A 8 -0.04 -7.30 6.76
N PHE A 9 0.91 -6.65 7.43
CA PHE A 9 1.11 -5.22 7.29
C PHE A 9 2.04 -4.88 6.13
N VAL A 10 1.50 -4.15 5.16
CA VAL A 10 2.25 -3.57 4.03
C VAL A 10 2.98 -2.29 4.48
N PHE A 11 2.38 -1.56 5.40
CA PHE A 11 2.90 -0.37 6.06
C PHE A 11 2.13 -0.15 7.37
N MET A 12 2.82 0.31 8.42
CA MET A 12 2.19 0.70 9.68
C MET A 12 2.87 1.94 10.24
N TRP A 13 2.07 2.92 10.65
CA TRP A 13 2.53 4.09 11.39
C TRP A 13 1.96 4.05 12.80
N PHE A 14 2.82 4.00 13.81
CA PHE A 14 2.42 3.90 15.20
C PHE A 14 3.37 4.73 16.08
N GLU A 15 2.82 5.41 17.09
CA GLU A 15 3.58 6.24 18.04
C GLU A 15 4.57 7.25 17.40
N GLY A 16 4.18 7.82 16.26
CA GLY A 16 4.95 8.89 15.60
C GLY A 16 6.07 8.41 14.68
N SER A 17 6.17 7.11 14.41
CA SER A 17 7.15 6.56 13.46
C SER A 17 6.59 5.38 12.68
N GLU A 18 7.28 4.98 11.60
CA GLU A 18 6.98 3.73 10.90
C GLU A 18 7.39 2.53 11.78
N ASN A 19 6.44 1.61 12.01
CA ASN A 19 6.73 0.34 12.66
C ASN A 19 7.21 -0.67 11.61
N VAL A 20 8.53 -0.89 11.58
CA VAL A 20 9.19 -1.75 10.58
C VAL A 20 9.15 -3.24 10.96
N ASN A 21 8.96 -3.56 12.25
CA ASN A 21 9.10 -4.94 12.75
C ASN A 21 7.93 -5.84 12.35
N GLU A 22 6.74 -5.27 12.19
CA GLU A 22 5.54 -6.03 11.79
C GLU A 22 5.29 -6.01 10.28
N LYS A 23 6.21 -5.41 9.51
CA LYS A 23 6.08 -5.25 8.07
C LYS A 23 6.32 -6.56 7.35
N ASN A 24 5.49 -6.85 6.36
CA ASN A 24 5.70 -7.97 5.46
C ASN A 24 7.01 -7.80 4.68
N MET A 25 7.81 -8.87 4.61
CA MET A 25 9.11 -8.87 3.94
C MET A 25 9.02 -8.47 2.46
N GLU A 26 7.95 -8.83 1.77
CA GLU A 26 7.74 -8.50 0.35
C GLU A 26 7.57 -7.00 0.09
N PHE A 27 7.23 -6.22 1.11
CA PHE A 27 6.97 -4.78 1.02
C PHE A 27 8.04 -3.94 1.72
N LYS A 28 8.99 -4.58 2.42
CA LYS A 28 10.07 -3.90 3.13
C LYS A 28 10.94 -3.11 2.14
N GLY A 29 11.22 -1.85 2.47
CA GLY A 29 11.96 -0.92 1.60
C GLY A 29 11.21 -0.44 0.34
N ARG A 30 9.98 -0.89 0.11
CA ARG A 30 9.18 -0.55 -1.07
C ARG A 30 8.03 0.41 -0.77
N THR A 31 7.66 0.60 0.49
CA THR A 31 6.56 1.49 0.88
C THR A 31 7.03 2.70 1.66
N SER A 32 6.42 3.86 1.40
CA SER A 32 6.69 5.15 2.08
C SER A 32 5.46 6.05 2.03
N LEU A 33 5.29 6.92 3.03
CA LEU A 33 4.30 8.01 3.00
C LEU A 33 4.89 9.25 2.33
N PHE A 34 4.01 10.11 1.79
CA PHE A 34 4.35 11.46 1.37
C PHE A 34 4.39 12.39 2.59
N THR A 35 5.54 12.48 3.25
CA THR A 35 5.68 13.16 4.55
C THR A 35 5.31 14.65 4.51
N ASP A 36 5.49 15.29 3.36
CA ASP A 36 5.08 16.66 3.07
C ASP A 36 3.55 16.84 3.12
N ARG A 37 2.79 15.82 2.71
CA ARG A 37 1.32 15.88 2.61
C ARG A 37 0.58 15.38 3.85
N LEU A 38 1.28 14.72 4.77
CA LEU A 38 0.70 14.25 6.03
C LEU A 38 0.12 15.40 6.87
N ARG A 39 0.70 16.61 6.77
CA ARG A 39 0.21 17.80 7.48
C ARG A 39 -1.17 18.24 7.00
N ASP A 40 -1.50 17.94 5.75
CA ASP A 40 -2.77 18.25 5.11
C ASP A 40 -3.77 17.08 5.23
N GLY A 41 -3.39 16.01 5.94
CA GLY A 41 -4.21 14.82 6.14
C GLY A 41 -4.14 13.80 5.01
N ASP A 42 -3.29 14.00 4.00
CA ASP A 42 -3.08 13.02 2.93
C ASP A 42 -2.18 11.88 3.42
N VAL A 43 -2.82 10.74 3.69
CA VAL A 43 -2.18 9.50 4.14
C VAL A 43 -1.92 8.53 2.98
N SER A 44 -1.79 9.04 1.76
CA SER A 44 -1.46 8.24 0.58
C SER A 44 -0.14 7.49 0.77
N LEU A 45 -0.16 6.20 0.43
CA LEU A 45 1.00 5.31 0.48
C LEU A 45 1.61 5.17 -0.92
N ARG A 46 2.92 5.39 -1.04
CA ARG A 46 3.67 5.07 -2.24
C ARG A 46 4.25 3.67 -2.14
N LEU A 47 3.99 2.84 -3.15
CA LEU A 47 4.64 1.54 -3.36
C LEU A 47 5.58 1.63 -4.57
N THR A 48 6.86 1.27 -4.40
CA THR A 48 7.88 1.31 -5.46
C THR A 48 8.24 -0.09 -5.97
N GLY A 49 8.68 -0.15 -7.22
CA GLY A 49 9.04 -1.41 -7.88
C GLY A 49 7.88 -2.41 -7.87
N VAL A 50 6.67 -1.94 -8.18
CA VAL A 50 5.45 -2.77 -8.19
C VAL A 50 5.66 -3.98 -9.11
N LYS A 51 5.14 -5.14 -8.72
CA LYS A 51 5.28 -6.42 -9.42
C LYS A 51 3.93 -7.12 -9.52
N HIS A 52 3.82 -8.09 -10.43
CA HIS A 52 2.59 -8.87 -10.64
C HIS A 52 2.07 -9.52 -9.34
N SER A 53 2.94 -9.95 -8.43
CA SER A 53 2.52 -10.55 -7.16
C SER A 53 2.00 -9.56 -6.12
N ASP A 54 2.11 -8.25 -6.35
CA ASP A 54 1.45 -7.25 -5.48
C ASP A 54 -0.04 -7.10 -5.82
N ASN A 55 -0.53 -7.74 -6.89
CA ASN A 55 -1.95 -7.75 -7.24
C ASN A 55 -2.79 -8.25 -6.07
N GLY A 56 -3.78 -7.45 -5.67
CA GLY A 56 -4.63 -7.79 -4.54
C GLY A 56 -5.44 -6.60 -4.05
N ARG A 57 -6.30 -6.86 -3.06
CA ARG A 57 -7.08 -5.83 -2.39
C ARG A 57 -6.39 -5.42 -1.09
N PHE A 58 -6.03 -4.15 -1.00
CA PHE A 58 -5.40 -3.57 0.17
C PHE A 58 -6.45 -2.91 1.05
N ARG A 59 -6.28 -3.05 2.37
CA ARG A 59 -7.10 -2.36 3.38
C ARG A 59 -6.25 -1.29 4.06
N CYS A 60 -6.70 -0.05 3.98
CA CYS A 60 -6.23 1.03 4.83
C CYS A 60 -7.16 1.15 6.04
N TYR A 61 -6.60 1.24 7.24
CA TYR A 61 -7.36 1.38 8.47
C TYR A 61 -6.84 2.56 9.29
N ASN A 62 -7.73 3.50 9.61
CA ASN A 62 -7.44 4.60 10.52
C ASN A 62 -8.19 4.37 11.85
N PRO A 63 -7.49 3.94 12.92
CA PRO A 63 -8.14 3.65 14.21
C PRO A 63 -8.68 4.90 14.90
N LYS A 64 -8.12 6.09 14.63
CA LYS A 64 -8.59 7.35 15.26
C LYS A 64 -9.99 7.73 14.79
N GLU A 65 -10.30 7.47 13.52
CA GLU A 65 -11.59 7.79 12.92
C GLU A 65 -12.50 6.57 12.79
N MET A 66 -12.01 5.37 13.14
CA MET A 66 -12.68 4.08 12.89
C MET A 66 -13.12 3.93 11.42
N LYS A 67 -12.28 4.40 10.49
CA LYS A 67 -12.55 4.34 9.05
C LYS A 67 -11.66 3.32 8.37
N GLU A 68 -12.25 2.60 7.43
CA GLU A 68 -11.54 1.69 6.54
C GLU A 68 -11.71 2.12 5.09
N TYR A 69 -10.67 1.96 4.31
CA TYR A 69 -10.69 2.15 2.86
C TYR A 69 -10.10 0.92 2.19
N TYR A 70 -10.62 0.61 1.00
CA TYR A 70 -10.18 -0.55 0.23
C TYR A 70 -9.71 -0.10 -1.14
N VAL A 71 -8.56 -0.62 -1.56
CA VAL A 71 -7.94 -0.30 -2.85
C VAL A 71 -7.55 -1.58 -3.56
N ASP A 72 -8.03 -1.77 -4.78
CA ASP A 72 -7.63 -2.89 -5.63
C ASP A 72 -6.42 -2.50 -6.47
N LEU A 73 -5.28 -3.16 -6.22
CA LEU A 73 -4.10 -3.02 -7.07
C LEU A 73 -4.15 -4.07 -8.17
N LYS A 74 -4.20 -3.61 -9.41
CA LYS A 74 -4.11 -4.45 -10.61
C LYS A 74 -2.95 -3.94 -11.48
N TRP A 75 -1.80 -4.59 -11.34
CA TRP A 75 -0.56 -4.37 -12.09
C TRP A 75 -0.79 -4.21 -13.60
N TYR A 76 -1.61 -5.10 -14.17
CA TYR A 76 -1.87 -5.09 -15.59
C TYR A 76 -2.68 -3.84 -16.02
N LEU A 77 -3.58 -3.31 -15.19
CA LEU A 77 -4.36 -2.10 -15.54
C LEU A 77 -3.50 -0.83 -15.64
N GLN A 78 -2.37 -0.76 -14.92
CA GLN A 78 -1.41 0.34 -15.07
C GLN A 78 -0.57 0.24 -16.35
N HIS A 79 -0.34 -0.98 -16.85
CA HIS A 79 0.40 -1.21 -18.11
C HIS A 79 -0.51 -1.30 -19.35
N PHE A 80 -1.83 -1.44 -19.19
CA PHE A 80 -2.79 -1.58 -20.30
C PHE A 80 -3.06 -0.27 -21.08
N GLN A 81 -2.58 0.90 -20.64
CA GLN A 81 -2.72 2.12 -21.45
C GLN A 81 -1.90 2.11 -22.75
N LEU A 82 -0.99 1.14 -22.96
CA LEU A 82 -0.19 1.07 -24.19
C LEU A 82 -0.84 0.29 -25.34
N TYR A 83 -1.94 -0.45 -25.11
CA TYR A 83 -2.54 -1.33 -26.13
C TYR A 83 -3.90 -0.88 -26.68
N TYR A 84 -4.55 0.12 -26.09
CA TYR A 84 -5.85 0.63 -26.57
C TYR A 84 -5.75 1.78 -27.60
N PHE A 85 -4.56 1.98 -28.22
CA PHE A 85 -4.33 2.97 -29.29
C PHE A 85 -3.74 2.33 -30.55
N TYR A 86 -4.30 1.21 -31.02
CA TYR A 86 -4.09 0.71 -32.38
C TYR A 86 -5.40 0.63 -33.12
#